data_AF-A0A176J4B7-F1
#
_entry.id   AF-A0A176J4B7-F1
#
_cell.length_a   1.000
_cell.length_b   1.000
_cell.length_c   1.000
_cell.angle_alpha   90.00
_cell.angle_beta   90.00
_cell.angle_gamma   90.00
#
_symmetry.space_group_name_H-M   'P 1'
#
loop_
_entity.id
_entity.type
_entity.pdbx_description
1 polymer ?
#
loop_
_entity_poly.entity_id
_entity_poly.type
_entity_poly.pdbx_seq_one_letter_code
_entity_poly.pdbx_strand_id
1 'polypeptide(L)' 'MKIQALYDEIYERLEKDHEQVLSALRQSELNEEEAEKAERMELALQTAKDIFENIMTPGTSMKIVHSKGSLTIEIDA' A
#
# COMPACT_ATOMS: atom_id res chain seq x y z
N MET A 1 4.76 11.99 -22.30
CA MET A 1 4.37 10.78 -21.53
C MET A 1 2.88 10.87 -21.26
N LYS A 2 2.09 9.82 -21.54
CA LYS A 2 0.64 9.86 -21.27
C LYS A 2 0.44 9.60 -19.77
N ILE A 3 -0.48 10.34 -19.12
CA ILE A 3 -0.78 10.16 -17.68
C ILE A 3 -1.13 8.70 -17.35
N GLN A 4 -1.85 8.01 -18.25
CA GLN A 4 -2.13 6.58 -18.09
C GLN A 4 -0.85 5.74 -17.99
N ALA A 5 0.13 5.97 -18.85
CA ALA A 5 1.38 5.22 -18.80
C ALA A 5 2.18 5.49 -17.52
N LEU A 6 2.11 6.72 -16.98
CA LEU A 6 2.71 7.04 -15.68
C LEU A 6 1.96 6.36 -14.53
N TYR A 7 0.63 6.34 -14.59
CA TYR A 7 -0.20 5.65 -13.62
C TYR A 7 0.14 4.16 -13.58
N ASP A 8 0.16 3.50 -14.74
CA ASP A 8 0.50 2.08 -14.87
C ASP A 8 1.91 1.80 -14.32
N GLU A 9 2.90 2.63 -14.66
CA GLU A 9 4.28 2.51 -14.18
C GLU A 9 4.41 2.66 -12.64
N ILE A 10 3.62 3.54 -12.04
CA ILE A 10 3.61 3.70 -10.57
C ILE A 10 2.93 2.51 -9.92
N TYR A 11 1.82 2.04 -10.48
CA TYR A 11 1.07 0.89 -9.97
C TYR A 11 1.92 -0.40 -10.01
N GLU A 12 2.56 -0.69 -11.15
CA GLU A 12 3.44 -1.86 -11.32
C GLU A 12 4.61 -1.85 -10.32
N ARG A 13 5.15 -0.66 -10.02
CA ARG A 13 6.22 -0.51 -9.03
C ARG A 13 5.74 -0.78 -7.62
N LEU A 14 4.58 -0.24 -7.25
CA LEU A 14 3.92 -0.50 -5.96
C LEU A 14 3.65 -1.99 -5.75
N GLU A 15 3.19 -2.68 -6.80
CA GLU A 15 2.96 -4.12 -6.77
C GLU A 15 4.26 -4.91 -6.59
N LYS A 16 5.30 -4.57 -7.33
CA LYS A 16 6.61 -5.20 -7.22
C LYS A 16 7.23 -5.01 -5.83
N ASP A 17 7.18 -3.80 -5.29
CA ASP A 17 7.73 -3.50 -3.96
C ASP A 17 6.95 -4.28 -2.88
N HIS A 18 5.63 -4.40 -3.02
CA HIS A 18 4.79 -5.18 -2.11
C HIS A 18 5.14 -6.68 -2.14
N GLU A 19 5.32 -7.26 -3.32
CA GLU A 19 5.74 -8.66 -3.46
C GLU A 19 7.11 -8.93 -2.84
N GLN A 20 8.05 -8.00 -2.96
CA GLN A 20 9.37 -8.11 -2.33
C GLN A 20 9.28 -8.16 -0.81
N VAL A 21 8.45 -7.31 -0.21
CA VAL A 21 8.21 -7.30 1.24
C VAL A 21 7.52 -8.58 1.70
N LEU A 22 6.49 -9.04 0.98
CA LEU A 22 5.83 -10.31 1.27
C LEU A 22 6.78 -11.50 1.15
N SER A 23 7.69 -11.48 0.18
CA SER A 23 8.72 -12.50 0.05
C SER A 23 9.68 -12.47 1.24
N ALA A 24 10.08 -11.29 1.72
CA ALA A 24 10.93 -11.16 2.91
C ALA A 24 10.22 -11.70 4.16
N LEU A 25 8.94 -11.36 4.37
CA LEU A 25 8.13 -11.87 5.49
C LEU A 25 7.96 -13.39 5.49
N ARG A 26 7.99 -14.04 4.33
CA ARG A 26 7.91 -15.50 4.21
C ARG A 26 9.24 -16.20 4.47
N GLN A 27 10.35 -15.46 4.53
CA GLN A 27 11.66 -16.05 4.85
C GLN A 27 11.78 -16.26 6.36
N SER A 28 12.25 -17.44 6.75
CA SER A 28 12.28 -17.93 8.12
C SER A 28 13.37 -17.31 9.01
N GLU A 29 14.14 -16.33 8.51
CA GLU A 29 15.38 -15.85 9.14
C GLU A 29 15.30 -14.41 9.68
N LEU A 30 14.14 -13.76 9.63
CA LEU A 30 14.00 -12.41 10.19
C LEU A 30 14.05 -12.44 11.71
N ASN A 31 14.82 -11.54 12.31
CA ASN A 31 14.69 -11.26 13.73
C ASN A 31 13.41 -10.45 14.03
N GLU A 32 13.04 -10.32 15.31
CA GLU A 32 11.79 -9.65 15.71
C GLU A 32 11.69 -8.20 15.21
N GLU A 33 12.79 -7.45 15.22
CA GLU A 33 12.82 -6.06 14.74
C GLU A 33 12.66 -5.99 13.21
N GLU A 34 13.28 -6.92 12.49
CA GLU A 34 13.17 -7.03 11.04
C GLU A 34 11.78 -7.46 10.59
N ALA A 35 11.19 -8.43 11.30
CA ALA A 35 9.80 -8.85 11.09
C ALA A 35 8.83 -7.69 11.29
N GLU A 36 8.96 -6.93 12.39
CA GLU A 36 8.10 -5.78 12.64
C GLU A 36 8.27 -4.68 11.56
N LYS A 37 9.49 -4.43 11.10
CA LYS A 37 9.73 -3.49 9.98
C LYS A 37 9.05 -3.97 8.70
N ALA A 38 9.18 -5.24 8.37
CA ALA A 38 8.59 -5.80 7.16
C ALA A 38 7.06 -5.82 7.23
N GLU A 39 6.46 -6.10 8.39
CA GLU A 39 5.00 -6.00 8.63
C GLU A 39 4.49 -4.57 8.44
N ARG A 40 5.21 -3.57 8.96
CA ARG A 40 4.85 -2.15 8.76
C ARG A 40 4.98 -1.73 7.30
N MET A 41 5.97 -2.25 6.58
CA MET A 41 6.15 -1.99 5.14
C MET A 41 5.02 -2.61 4.33
N GLU A 42 4.62 -3.85 4.66
CA GLU A 42 3.51 -4.56 4.01
C GLU A 42 2.21 -3.77 4.15
N LEU A 43 1.88 -3.35 5.38
CA LEU A 43 0.71 -2.53 5.66
C LEU A 43 0.72 -1.22 4.86
N ALA A 44 1.86 -0.55 4.80
CA ALA A 44 1.99 0.72 4.10
C ALA A 44 1.80 0.55 2.57
N LEU A 45 2.36 -0.52 2.00
CA LEU A 45 2.26 -0.80 0.56
C LEU A 45 0.85 -1.26 0.17
N GLN A 46 0.21 -2.10 0.98
CA GLN A 46 -1.19 -2.48 0.78
C GLN A 46 -2.09 -1.24 0.84
N THR A 47 -1.91 -0.39 1.87
CA THR A 47 -2.67 0.86 2.00
C THR A 47 -2.43 1.78 0.80
N ALA A 48 -1.19 1.88 0.32
CA ALA A 48 -0.86 2.68 -0.84
C ALA A 48 -1.51 2.15 -2.13
N LYS A 49 -1.57 0.82 -2.34
CA LYS A 49 -2.30 0.21 -3.45
C LYS A 49 -3.79 0.54 -3.37
N ASP A 50 -4.41 0.33 -2.20
CA ASP A 50 -5.83 0.64 -1.99
C ASP A 50 -6.13 2.10 -2.30
N ILE A 51 -5.31 3.01 -1.79
CA ILE A 51 -5.39 4.44 -2.08
C ILE A 51 -5.26 4.69 -3.58
N PHE A 52 -4.24 4.14 -4.24
CA PHE A 52 -3.99 4.39 -5.66
C PHE A 52 -5.14 3.90 -6.56
N GLU A 53 -5.75 2.76 -6.22
CA GLU A 53 -6.90 2.19 -6.93
C GLU A 53 -8.19 3.00 -6.72
N ASN A 54 -8.38 3.55 -5.52
CA ASN A 54 -9.65 4.18 -5.13
C ASN A 54 -9.65 5.72 -5.18
N ILE A 55 -8.49 6.39 -5.13
CA ILE A 55 -8.37 7.86 -5.18
C ILE A 55 -8.77 8.44 -6.55
N MET A 56 -8.84 7.62 -7.59
CA MET A 56 -9.13 8.09 -8.95
C MET A 56 -10.64 8.28 -9.23
N THR A 57 -11.51 7.97 -8.26
CA THR A 57 -12.97 8.13 -8.43
C THR A 57 -13.51 9.25 -7.53
N PRO A 58 -13.93 10.40 -8.09
CA PRO A 58 -14.57 11.46 -7.32
C PRO A 58 -15.77 10.94 -6.51
N GLY A 59 -15.93 11.43 -5.27
CA GLY A 59 -17.02 11.00 -4.38
C GLY A 59 -16.74 9.72 -3.59
N THR A 60 -15.48 9.28 -3.51
CA THR A 60 -15.07 8.09 -2.76
C THR A 60 -14.65 8.47 -1.33
N SER A 61 -15.14 7.72 -0.34
CA SER A 61 -14.68 7.77 1.06
C SER A 61 -14.02 6.43 1.40
N MET A 62 -12.81 6.50 1.93
CA MET A 62 -12.04 5.33 2.36
C MET A 62 -11.75 5.42 3.86
N LYS A 63 -11.97 4.32 4.59
CA LYS A 63 -11.58 4.18 5.99
C LYS A 63 -10.63 3.01 6.15
N ILE A 64 -9.38 3.30 6.48
CA ILE A 64 -8.35 2.32 6.80
C ILE A 64 -8.38 2.11 8.32
N VAL A 65 -8.74 0.90 8.76
CA VAL A 65 -8.80 0.53 10.18
C VAL A 65 -7.63 -0.39 10.51
N HIS A 66 -6.80 0.04 11.45
CA HIS A 66 -5.66 -0.70 11.95
C HIS A 66 -5.79 -0.95 13.46
N SER A 67 -5.10 -1.98 13.97
CA SER A 67 -5.12 -2.36 15.39
C SER A 67 -4.71 -1.22 16.34
N LYS A 68 -3.93 -0.26 15.84
CA LYS A 68 -3.41 0.90 16.57
C LYS A 68 -4.16 2.22 16.29
N GLY A 69 -5.20 2.23 15.45
CA GLY A 69 -5.95 3.45 15.10
C GLY A 69 -6.64 3.37 13.74
N SER A 70 -7.31 4.45 13.32
CA SER A 70 -7.96 4.52 11.99
C SER A 70 -7.62 5.80 11.25
N LEU A 71 -7.42 5.69 9.94
CA LEU A 71 -7.28 6.81 9.01
C LEU A 71 -8.52 6.86 8.11
N THR A 72 -9.11 8.04 7.94
CA THR A 72 -10.20 8.28 6.98
C THR A 72 -9.72 9.25 5.92
N ILE A 73 -9.96 8.92 4.65
CA ILE A 73 -9.68 9.76 3.48
C ILE A 73 -11.00 10.04 2.79
N GLU A 74 -11.32 11.32 2.60
CA GLU A 74 -12.51 11.79 1.89
C GLU A 74 -12.06 12.58 0.65
N ILE A 75 -12.60 12.23 -0.52
CA ILE A 75 -12.36 12.98 -1.77
C ILE A 75 -13.68 13.59 -2.24
N ASP A 76 -13.79 14.89 -2.03
CA ASP A 76 -14.89 15.71 -2.52
C ASP A 76 -14.78 15.93 -4.05
N ALA A 77 -15.93 16.14 -4.69
CA ALA A 77 -16.07 16.33 -6.14
C ALA A 77 -15.78 17.76 -6.60
#